data_AF-A0A7F5R4Z7-F1
#
_entry.id   AF-A0A7F5R4Z7-F1
#
_cell.length_a   1.000
_cell.length_b   1.000
_cell.length_c   1.000
_cell.angle_alpha   90.00
_cell.angle_beta   90.00
_cell.angle_gamma   90.00
#
_symmetry.space_group_name_H-M   'P 1'
#
loop_
_entity.id
_entity.type
_entity.pdbx_description
1 polymer ?
#
loop_
_entity_poly.entity_id
_entity_poly.type
_entity_poly.pdbx_seq_one_letter_code
_entity_poly.pdbx_strand_id
1 'polypeptide(L)'
;MDWSHFNRTTCLSYNGTLVGEGCSTSEYVPDVFLMSILLYIGTFLLSVVLKDFKNALFFPAKVRQFVSDFAVIIAIFSMSFLDFKVNIPTPKLEVPKEFKPTLSTRGWVIPPFNGNPIYTALLALLPALLGTILIFMDQQISAVIINRKENKLKKGCGYHLDLFVLAILIEICSLMGLPWFVAATVLSINHVNSLKLESECAAPGEKPQFLGVREQRVTHILIFLTIGLSVFLTPILKHIPMPVLFGVFLYMGVSSLKGLQFFDRILIMFMPPKYQPDYMFLRQVNIIIVILESDHKSL
;
A
#
# COMPACT_ATOMS: atom_id res chain seq x y z
N MET A 1 -52.06 -6.87 -10.07
CA MET A 1 -51.19 -5.82 -9.49
C MET A 1 -49.80 -6.42 -9.45
N ASP A 2 -48.90 -5.94 -10.30
CA ASP A 2 -47.52 -6.42 -10.32
C ASP A 2 -46.75 -5.83 -9.13
N TRP A 3 -46.60 -6.65 -8.09
CA TRP A 3 -45.94 -6.27 -6.84
C TRP A 3 -44.42 -6.08 -6.96
N SER A 4 -43.83 -6.48 -8.10
CA SER A 4 -42.39 -6.40 -8.38
C SER A 4 -41.85 -4.99 -8.62
N HIS A 5 -42.71 -4.02 -8.90
CA HIS A 5 -42.31 -2.62 -9.18
C HIS A 5 -42.45 -1.67 -7.99
N PHE A 6 -42.90 -2.15 -6.83
CA PHE A 6 -43.11 -1.30 -5.65
C PHE A 6 -41.81 -1.13 -4.84
N ASN A 7 -41.52 0.11 -4.43
CA ASN A 7 -40.44 0.41 -3.49
C ASN A 7 -40.73 -0.16 -2.09
N ARG A 8 -39.66 -0.43 -1.32
CA ARG A 8 -39.74 -0.94 0.07
C ARG A 8 -40.69 -0.13 0.94
N THR A 9 -40.64 1.20 0.85
CA THR A 9 -41.48 2.14 1.61
C THR A 9 -42.96 2.00 1.26
N THR A 10 -43.28 1.84 -0.03
CA THR A 10 -44.65 1.62 -0.48
C THR A 10 -45.16 0.23 -0.08
N CYS A 11 -44.34 -0.82 -0.14
CA CYS A 11 -44.72 -2.16 0.30
C CYS A 11 -45.04 -2.21 1.81
N LEU A 12 -44.22 -1.56 2.65
CA LEU A 12 -44.47 -1.44 4.09
C LEU A 12 -45.73 -0.61 4.39
N SER A 13 -46.04 0.42 3.60
CA SER A 13 -47.26 1.22 3.76
C SER A 13 -48.55 0.44 3.49
N TYR A 14 -48.49 -0.60 2.66
CA TYR A 14 -49.59 -1.53 2.40
C TYR A 14 -49.57 -2.77 3.30
N ASN A 15 -48.77 -2.76 4.38
CA ASN A 15 -48.61 -3.86 5.32
C ASN A 15 -48.13 -5.18 4.66
N GLY A 16 -47.33 -5.06 3.60
CA GLY A 16 -46.75 -6.20 2.88
C GLY A 16 -45.50 -6.76 3.55
N THR A 17 -45.30 -8.07 3.45
CA THR A 17 -44.08 -8.76 3.91
C THR A 17 -43.10 -8.90 2.74
N LEU A 18 -41.87 -8.40 2.92
CA LEU A 18 -40.80 -8.51 1.93
C LEU A 18 -40.16 -9.90 2.01
N VAL A 19 -40.09 -10.62 0.88
CA VAL A 19 -39.51 -11.98 0.79
C VAL A 19 -38.48 -11.99 -0.35
N GLY A 20 -37.24 -12.42 -0.07
CA GLY A 20 -36.15 -12.52 -1.05
C GLY A 20 -34.80 -12.07 -0.49
N GLU A 21 -33.70 -12.45 -1.16
CA GLU A 21 -32.32 -12.19 -0.71
C GLU A 21 -31.98 -10.69 -0.59
N GLY A 22 -32.64 -9.82 -1.36
CA GLY A 22 -32.44 -8.37 -1.34
C GLY A 22 -33.18 -7.62 -0.22
N CYS A 23 -33.97 -8.30 0.61
CA CYS A 23 -34.77 -7.66 1.66
C CYS A 23 -33.96 -7.26 2.90
N SER A 24 -32.79 -7.88 3.10
CA SER A 24 -31.86 -7.62 4.21
C SER A 24 -31.05 -6.34 4.01
N THR A 25 -30.86 -5.89 2.76
CA THR A 25 -30.17 -4.63 2.45
C THR A 25 -31.12 -3.46 2.70
N SER A 26 -30.73 -2.52 3.56
CA SER A 26 -31.59 -1.41 3.98
C SER A 26 -31.99 -0.50 2.81
N GLU A 27 -31.07 -0.26 1.87
CA GLU A 27 -31.28 0.56 0.67
C GLU A 27 -30.42 0.04 -0.49
N TYR A 28 -31.05 -0.39 -1.59
CA TYR A 28 -30.33 -0.61 -2.85
C TYR A 28 -30.12 0.75 -3.51
N VAL A 29 -28.90 1.27 -3.46
CA VAL A 29 -28.54 2.50 -4.16
C VAL A 29 -27.96 2.11 -5.51
N PRO A 30 -28.71 2.28 -6.62
CA PRO A 30 -28.12 2.10 -7.94
C PRO A 30 -26.96 3.08 -8.12
N ASP A 31 -26.00 2.74 -8.98
CA ASP A 31 -24.87 3.60 -9.41
C ASP A 31 -23.65 3.70 -8.48
N VAL A 32 -23.74 3.32 -7.19
CA VAL A 32 -22.59 3.34 -6.26
C VAL A 32 -21.44 2.45 -6.75
N PHE A 33 -21.77 1.27 -7.28
CA PHE A 33 -20.78 0.33 -7.79
C PHE A 33 -20.04 0.88 -9.01
N LEU A 34 -20.78 1.43 -9.99
CA LEU A 34 -20.19 2.00 -11.20
C LEU A 34 -19.31 3.21 -10.88
N MET A 35 -19.78 4.09 -9.99
CA MET A 35 -19.00 5.23 -9.53
C MET A 35 -17.72 4.77 -8.81
N SER A 36 -17.80 3.74 -7.96
CA SER A 36 -16.63 3.19 -7.28
C SER A 36 -15.58 2.66 -8.26
N ILE A 37 -16.00 1.98 -9.33
CA ILE A 37 -15.08 1.52 -10.39
C ILE A 37 -14.45 2.71 -11.12
N LEU A 38 -15.23 3.73 -11.46
CA LEU A 38 -14.73 4.91 -12.14
C LEU A 38 -13.69 5.64 -11.30
N LEU A 39 -13.95 5.86 -10.00
CA LEU A 39 -13.01 6.47 -9.07
C LEU A 39 -11.74 5.61 -8.91
N TYR A 40 -11.89 4.29 -8.80
CA TYR A 40 -10.77 3.35 -8.67
C TYR A 40 -9.84 3.38 -9.90
N ILE A 41 -10.38 3.13 -11.09
CA ILE A 41 -9.62 3.13 -12.35
C ILE A 41 -9.10 4.52 -12.66
N GLY A 42 -9.92 5.55 -12.45
CA GLY A 42 -9.54 6.95 -12.66
C GLY A 42 -8.34 7.35 -11.81
N THR A 43 -8.33 7.00 -10.51
CA THR A 43 -7.20 7.31 -9.62
C THR A 43 -5.93 6.59 -10.07
N PHE A 44 -6.04 5.31 -10.44
CA PHE A 44 -4.91 4.53 -10.94
C PHE A 44 -4.33 5.14 -12.23
N LEU A 45 -5.15 5.36 -13.25
CA LEU A 45 -4.72 5.92 -14.54
C LEU A 45 -4.12 7.31 -14.37
N LEU A 46 -4.76 8.17 -13.58
CA LEU A 46 -4.26 9.52 -13.33
C LEU A 46 -2.91 9.49 -12.61
N SER A 47 -2.74 8.60 -11.63
CA SER A 47 -1.45 8.42 -10.93
C SER A 47 -0.34 7.96 -11.87
N VAL A 48 -0.64 7.03 -12.78
CA VAL A 48 0.32 6.55 -13.80
C VAL A 48 0.69 7.67 -14.76
N VAL A 49 -0.30 8.35 -15.34
CA VAL A 49 -0.07 9.42 -16.33
C VAL A 49 0.69 10.60 -15.71
N LEU A 50 0.32 11.05 -14.50
CA LEU A 50 1.02 12.13 -13.80
C LEU A 50 2.43 11.72 -13.39
N LYS A 51 2.67 10.43 -13.07
CA LYS A 51 4.02 9.96 -12.79
C LYS A 51 4.88 9.94 -14.05
N ASP A 52 4.34 9.41 -15.15
CA ASP A 52 5.01 9.33 -16.46
C ASP A 52 5.18 10.69 -17.13
N PHE A 53 4.44 11.70 -16.67
CA PHE A 53 4.65 13.10 -17.05
C PHE A 53 6.09 13.56 -16.83
N LYS A 54 6.85 12.90 -15.93
CA LYS A 54 8.29 13.17 -15.76
C LYS A 54 9.12 13.01 -17.03
N ASN A 55 8.65 12.21 -17.98
CA ASN A 55 9.30 11.96 -19.27
C ASN A 55 8.66 12.76 -20.42
N ALA A 56 7.61 13.53 -20.15
CA ALA A 56 6.93 14.30 -21.17
C ALA A 56 7.84 15.39 -21.74
N LEU A 57 7.75 15.62 -23.05
CA LEU A 57 8.54 16.62 -23.78
C LEU A 57 8.06 18.05 -23.55
N PHE A 58 6.88 18.21 -22.96
CA PHE A 58 6.26 19.50 -22.67
C PHE A 58 6.66 19.98 -21.26
N PHE A 59 6.75 21.30 -21.07
CA PHE A 59 7.10 22.00 -19.82
C PHE A 59 8.59 21.96 -19.39
N PRO A 60 9.04 22.96 -18.61
CA PRO A 60 10.39 22.97 -18.04
C PRO A 60 10.60 21.84 -17.02
N ALA A 61 11.82 21.33 -16.93
CA ALA A 61 12.19 20.17 -16.10
C ALA A 61 11.76 20.29 -14.62
N LYS A 62 11.88 21.49 -14.02
CA LYS A 62 11.48 21.74 -12.63
C LYS A 62 9.99 21.51 -12.37
N VAL A 63 9.14 22.01 -13.27
CA VAL A 63 7.68 21.86 -13.16
C VAL A 63 7.29 20.40 -13.35
N ARG A 64 7.90 19.75 -14.33
CA ARG A 64 7.69 18.34 -14.65
C ARG A 64 8.05 17.42 -13.48
N GLN A 65 9.17 17.69 -12.81
CA GLN A 65 9.59 16.95 -11.61
C GLN A 65 8.63 17.18 -10.44
N PHE A 66 8.25 18.43 -10.17
CA PHE A 66 7.28 18.76 -9.12
C PHE A 66 5.93 18.03 -9.34
N VAL A 67 5.38 18.06 -10.55
CA VAL A 67 4.11 17.38 -10.86
C VAL A 67 4.22 15.86 -10.66
N SER A 68 5.33 15.25 -11.08
CA SER A 68 5.55 13.80 -10.92
C SER A 68 5.76 13.38 -9.45
N ASP A 69 6.38 14.24 -8.64
CA ASP A 69 6.60 13.96 -7.22
C ASP A 69 5.29 14.03 -6.41
N PHE A 70 4.41 14.98 -6.74
CA PHE A 70 3.09 15.14 -6.12
C PHE A 70 1.96 14.36 -6.82
N ALA A 71 2.27 13.55 -7.84
CA ALA A 71 1.30 12.87 -8.71
C ALA A 71 0.20 12.11 -7.94
N VAL A 72 0.59 11.28 -6.97
CA VAL A 72 -0.36 10.46 -6.18
C VAL A 72 -1.27 11.34 -5.32
N ILE A 73 -0.72 12.40 -4.72
CA ILE A 73 -1.47 13.35 -3.88
C ILE A 73 -2.48 14.12 -4.74
N ILE A 74 -2.04 14.62 -5.90
CA ILE A 74 -2.90 15.31 -6.86
C ILE A 74 -4.05 14.39 -7.30
N ALA A 75 -3.77 13.11 -7.59
CA ALA A 75 -4.77 12.15 -8.00
C ALA A 75 -5.83 11.89 -6.91
N ILE A 76 -5.42 11.77 -5.64
CA ILE A 76 -6.34 11.61 -4.51
C ILE A 76 -7.25 12.84 -4.40
N PHE A 77 -6.69 14.05 -4.43
CA PHE A 77 -7.48 15.28 -4.32
C PHE A 77 -8.44 15.46 -5.50
N SER A 78 -7.99 15.20 -6.74
CA SER A 78 -8.84 15.38 -7.93
C SER A 78 -10.01 14.40 -7.97
N MET A 79 -9.78 13.12 -7.64
CA MET A 79 -10.83 12.11 -7.66
C MET A 79 -11.77 12.24 -6.45
N SER A 80 -11.26 12.63 -5.28
CA SER A 80 -12.12 12.97 -4.13
C SER A 80 -12.97 14.21 -4.40
N PHE A 81 -12.44 15.19 -5.13
CA PHE A 81 -13.22 16.37 -5.55
C PHE A 81 -14.30 16.01 -6.58
N LEU A 82 -14.03 15.07 -7.48
CA LEU A 82 -15.03 14.54 -8.41
C LEU A 82 -16.16 13.83 -7.64
N ASP A 83 -15.83 12.97 -6.68
CA ASP A 83 -16.81 12.31 -5.81
C ASP A 83 -17.70 13.33 -5.07
N PHE A 84 -17.08 14.39 -4.53
CA PHE A 84 -17.81 15.48 -3.88
C PHE A 84 -18.76 16.23 -4.82
N LYS A 85 -18.38 16.44 -6.10
CA LYS A 85 -19.26 17.08 -7.08
C LYS A 85 -20.44 16.21 -7.48
N VAL A 86 -20.22 14.92 -7.63
CA VAL A 86 -21.26 13.99 -8.12
C VAL A 86 -22.22 13.56 -7.00
N ASN A 87 -21.85 13.73 -5.72
CA ASN A 87 -22.73 13.54 -4.56
C ASN A 87 -23.43 12.17 -4.49
N ILE A 88 -22.75 11.10 -4.95
CA ILE A 88 -23.21 9.72 -4.79
C ILE A 88 -22.70 9.18 -3.45
N PRO A 89 -23.48 8.37 -2.70
CA PRO A 89 -23.06 7.80 -1.42
C PRO A 89 -22.04 6.67 -1.62
N THR A 90 -20.80 7.03 -1.97
CA THR A 90 -19.67 6.10 -2.01
C THR A 90 -19.18 5.76 -0.60
N PRO A 91 -18.59 4.57 -0.38
CA PRO A 91 -18.03 4.22 0.91
C PRO A 91 -16.82 5.10 1.22
N LYS A 92 -16.87 5.85 2.31
CA LYS A 92 -15.82 6.81 2.72
C LYS A 92 -14.97 6.27 3.84
N LEU A 93 -13.79 6.87 4.04
CA LEU A 93 -12.88 6.49 5.09
C LEU A 93 -13.51 6.72 6.47
N GLU A 94 -13.64 5.63 7.25
CA GLU A 94 -14.14 5.67 8.62
C GLU A 94 -12.99 5.84 9.60
N VAL A 95 -12.82 7.06 10.13
CA VAL A 95 -11.83 7.35 11.17
C VAL A 95 -12.57 7.62 12.49
N PRO A 96 -12.20 6.94 13.59
CA PRO A 96 -12.79 7.21 14.89
C PRO A 96 -12.43 8.64 15.36
N LYS A 97 -13.42 9.36 15.87
CA LYS A 97 -13.23 10.74 16.37
C LYS A 97 -12.49 10.81 17.71
N GLU A 98 -12.38 9.70 18.42
CA GLU A 98 -11.83 9.61 19.77
C GLU A 98 -10.98 8.35 19.91
N PHE A 99 -9.88 8.44 20.67
CA PHE A 99 -9.08 7.28 21.05
C PHE A 99 -9.82 6.49 22.13
N LYS A 100 -10.36 5.34 21.75
CA LYS A 100 -11.02 4.40 22.67
C LYS A 100 -10.40 3.02 22.54
N PRO A 101 -10.28 2.27 23.66
CA PRO A 101 -9.96 0.85 23.60
C PRO A 101 -10.97 0.10 22.73
N THR A 102 -10.53 -0.99 22.08
CA THR A 102 -11.37 -1.82 21.19
C THR A 102 -12.62 -2.36 21.90
N LEU A 103 -12.56 -2.53 23.22
CA LEU A 103 -13.67 -2.95 24.07
C LEU A 103 -13.91 -1.90 25.15
N SER A 104 -15.16 -1.51 25.35
CA SER A 104 -15.56 -0.56 26.40
C SER A 104 -15.29 -1.06 27.82
N THR A 105 -15.22 -2.37 28.02
CA THR A 105 -14.94 -3.03 29.31
C THR A 105 -13.46 -3.20 29.61
N ARG A 106 -12.56 -2.84 28.68
CA ARG A 106 -11.12 -3.11 28.77
C ARG A 106 -10.35 -1.81 28.99
N GLY A 107 -9.40 -1.82 29.93
CA GLY A 107 -8.39 -0.76 30.10
C GLY A 107 -7.28 -0.82 29.04
N TRP A 108 -6.41 0.20 29.03
CA TRP A 108 -5.28 0.25 28.08
C TRP A 108 -4.22 -0.83 28.33
N VAL A 109 -3.99 -1.20 29.59
CA VAL A 109 -3.06 -2.28 29.97
C VAL A 109 -3.86 -3.53 30.28
N ILE A 110 -3.46 -4.67 29.69
CA ILE A 110 -4.09 -5.96 29.98
C ILE A 110 -3.45 -6.55 31.25
N PRO A 111 -4.24 -6.85 32.30
CA PRO A 111 -3.69 -7.56 33.46
C PRO A 111 -3.30 -9.00 33.06
N PRO A 112 -2.11 -9.47 33.44
CA PRO A 112 -1.68 -10.82 33.12
C PRO A 112 -2.63 -11.84 33.77
N PHE A 113 -3.07 -12.82 32.98
CA PHE A 113 -3.87 -13.98 33.42
C PHE A 113 -5.28 -13.72 33.95
N ASN A 114 -5.95 -12.63 33.55
CA ASN A 114 -7.33 -12.23 33.90
C ASN A 114 -8.41 -13.34 33.95
N GLY A 115 -8.38 -14.21 34.96
CA GLY A 115 -9.24 -15.40 35.10
C GLY A 115 -8.90 -16.57 34.16
N ASN A 116 -7.78 -16.52 33.42
CA ASN A 116 -7.42 -17.59 32.48
C ASN A 116 -6.72 -18.76 33.19
N PRO A 117 -7.07 -20.02 32.86
CA PRO A 117 -6.44 -21.17 33.49
C PRO A 117 -4.99 -21.33 33.05
N ILE A 118 -4.12 -21.79 33.96
CA ILE A 118 -2.65 -21.79 33.80
C ILE A 118 -2.19 -22.58 32.56
N TYR A 119 -2.92 -23.61 32.14
CA TYR A 119 -2.61 -24.38 30.93
C TYR A 119 -2.62 -23.52 29.64
N THR A 120 -3.34 -22.38 29.63
CA THR A 120 -3.36 -21.45 28.50
C THR A 120 -2.01 -20.78 28.28
N ALA A 121 -1.23 -20.57 29.34
CA ALA A 121 0.12 -20.00 29.24
C ALA A 121 1.07 -20.96 28.50
N LEU A 122 0.99 -22.26 28.81
CA LEU A 122 1.77 -23.29 28.14
C LEU A 122 1.33 -23.46 26.67
N LEU A 123 0.02 -23.43 26.43
CA LEU A 123 -0.53 -23.54 25.07
C LEU A 123 -0.19 -22.31 24.21
N ALA A 124 -0.04 -21.13 24.80
CA ALA A 124 0.35 -19.90 24.10
C ALA A 124 1.80 -19.91 23.60
N LEU A 125 2.67 -20.79 24.11
CA LEU A 125 4.06 -20.93 23.65
C LEU A 125 4.14 -21.34 22.17
N LEU A 126 3.23 -22.21 21.71
CA LEU A 126 3.19 -22.69 20.34
C LEU A 126 2.87 -21.57 19.32
N PRO A 127 1.77 -20.80 19.46
CA PRO A 127 1.51 -19.66 18.57
C PRO A 127 2.53 -18.53 18.74
N ALA A 128 3.10 -18.33 19.94
CA ALA A 128 4.16 -17.34 20.14
C ALA A 128 5.43 -17.69 19.36
N LEU A 129 5.81 -18.97 19.33
CA LEU A 129 6.95 -19.45 18.54
C LEU A 129 6.71 -19.25 17.03
N LEU A 130 5.52 -19.60 16.53
CA LEU A 130 5.15 -19.36 15.12
C LEU A 130 5.15 -17.87 14.78
N GLY A 131 4.59 -17.02 15.66
CA GLY A 131 4.57 -15.57 15.48
C GLY A 131 5.96 -14.96 15.46
N THR A 132 6.87 -15.43 16.31
CA THR A 132 8.27 -14.98 16.34
C THR A 132 8.99 -15.32 15.02
N ILE A 133 8.78 -16.54 14.49
CA ILE A 133 9.36 -16.95 13.21
C ILE A 133 8.83 -16.07 12.07
N LEU A 134 7.52 -15.83 12.01
CA LEU A 134 6.91 -15.01 10.97
C LEU A 134 7.47 -13.58 10.98
N ILE A 135 7.51 -12.95 12.15
CA ILE A 135 8.03 -11.59 12.31
C ILE A 135 9.51 -11.53 11.95
N PHE A 136 10.31 -12.51 12.38
CA PHE A 136 11.72 -12.57 12.05
C PHE A 136 11.92 -12.68 10.53
N MET A 137 11.20 -13.58 9.86
CA MET A 137 11.30 -13.76 8.41
C MET A 137 10.89 -12.51 7.65
N ASP A 138 9.76 -11.89 8.00
CA ASP A 138 9.27 -10.67 7.34
C ASP A 138 10.24 -9.50 7.52
N GLN A 139 10.81 -9.33 8.72
CA GLN A 139 11.78 -8.27 8.98
C GLN A 139 13.06 -8.47 8.16
N GLN A 140 13.61 -9.69 8.14
CA GLN A 140 14.84 -9.98 7.40
C GLN A 140 14.64 -9.83 5.89
N ILE A 141 13.55 -10.36 5.34
CA ILE A 141 13.23 -10.23 3.91
C ILE A 141 13.08 -8.76 3.54
N SER A 142 12.32 -7.99 4.32
CA SER A 142 12.13 -6.55 4.10
C SER A 142 13.45 -5.78 4.13
N ALA A 143 14.28 -6.03 5.14
CA ALA A 143 15.55 -5.35 5.32
C ALA A 143 16.53 -5.67 4.18
N VAL A 144 16.61 -6.93 3.72
CA VAL A 144 17.47 -7.33 2.59
C VAL A 144 17.02 -6.69 1.28
N ILE A 145 15.71 -6.61 1.03
CA ILE A 145 15.17 -5.99 -0.19
C ILE A 145 15.52 -4.50 -0.25
N ILE A 146 15.39 -3.77 0.87
CA ILE A 146 15.71 -2.34 0.95
C ILE A 146 17.22 -2.11 0.80
N ASN A 147 18.03 -2.95 1.46
CA ASN A 147 19.50 -2.85 1.45
C ASN A 147 20.15 -3.47 0.21
N ARG A 148 19.39 -3.74 -0.87
CA ARG A 148 19.94 -4.23 -2.13
C ARG A 148 20.97 -3.24 -2.69
N LYS A 149 22.12 -3.75 -3.15
CA LYS A 149 23.23 -2.94 -3.70
C LYS A 149 22.80 -1.98 -4.81
N GLU A 150 21.75 -2.34 -5.56
CA GLU A 150 21.17 -1.53 -6.62
C GLU A 150 20.62 -0.18 -6.14
N ASN A 151 20.20 -0.07 -4.87
CA ASN A 151 19.70 1.18 -4.29
C ASN A 151 20.82 2.16 -3.92
N LYS A 152 22.10 1.77 -4.02
CA LYS A 152 23.29 2.62 -3.75
C LYS A 152 23.19 3.40 -2.42
N LEU A 153 22.75 2.73 -1.36
CA LEU A 153 22.68 3.31 -0.01
C LEU A 153 24.10 3.60 0.50
N LYS A 154 24.26 4.71 1.23
CA LYS A 154 25.57 5.21 1.70
C LYS A 154 25.84 4.82 3.16
N LYS A 155 24.80 4.68 3.99
CA LYS A 155 24.96 4.28 5.39
C LYS A 155 25.00 2.77 5.54
N GLY A 156 25.68 2.32 6.60
CA GLY A 156 25.79 0.90 6.93
C GLY A 156 24.45 0.26 7.34
N CYS A 157 24.38 -1.07 7.23
CA CYS A 157 23.19 -1.84 7.56
C CYS A 157 23.09 -2.13 9.06
N GLY A 158 21.86 -2.12 9.61
CA GLY A 158 21.60 -2.30 11.05
C GLY A 158 20.64 -3.45 11.38
N TYR A 159 20.82 -4.63 10.78
CA TYR A 159 19.85 -5.76 10.90
C TYR A 159 19.58 -6.19 12.35
N HIS A 160 20.62 -6.33 13.17
CA HIS A 160 20.45 -6.77 14.57
C HIS A 160 19.80 -5.70 15.45
N LEU A 161 20.15 -4.43 15.22
CA LEU A 161 19.56 -3.32 15.97
C LEU A 161 18.07 -3.17 15.66
N ASP A 162 17.70 -3.36 14.40
CA ASP A 162 16.30 -3.33 13.95
C ASP A 162 15.46 -4.43 14.61
N LEU A 163 15.98 -5.66 14.65
CA LEU A 163 15.32 -6.77 15.35
C LEU A 163 15.20 -6.53 16.87
N PHE A 164 16.22 -5.95 17.49
CA PHE A 164 16.19 -5.63 18.93
C PHE A 164 15.12 -4.58 19.26
N VAL A 165 15.03 -3.51 18.46
CA VAL A 165 14.00 -2.47 18.63
C VAL A 165 12.61 -3.05 18.39
N LEU A 166 12.44 -3.91 17.38
CA LEU A 166 11.17 -4.58 17.09
C LEU A 166 10.73 -5.47 18.26
N ALA A 167 11.64 -6.22 18.88
CA ALA A 167 11.33 -7.04 20.05
C ALA A 167 10.79 -6.22 21.23
N ILE A 168 11.42 -5.08 21.54
CA ILE A 168 10.95 -4.15 22.58
C ILE A 168 9.56 -3.61 22.23
N LEU A 169 9.31 -3.25 20.97
CA LEU A 169 8.00 -2.75 20.53
C LEU A 169 6.90 -3.82 20.64
N ILE A 170 7.21 -5.09 20.32
CA ILE A 170 6.27 -6.21 20.46
C ILE A 170 5.91 -6.43 21.92
N GLU A 171 6.87 -6.35 22.84
CA GLU A 171 6.62 -6.46 24.27
C GLU A 171 5.66 -5.35 24.76
N ILE A 172 5.92 -4.09 24.38
CA ILE A 172 5.05 -2.95 24.71
C ILE A 172 3.65 -3.14 24.10
N CYS A 173 3.56 -3.53 22.82
CA CYS A 173 2.28 -3.77 22.16
C CYS A 173 1.51 -4.94 22.80
N SER A 174 2.20 -5.98 23.26
CA SER A 174 1.60 -7.12 23.95
C SER A 174 0.99 -6.70 25.30
N LEU A 175 1.70 -5.90 26.09
CA LEU A 175 1.21 -5.37 27.37
C LEU A 175 0.00 -4.43 27.19
N MET A 176 0.05 -3.60 26.16
CA MET A 176 -1.05 -2.70 25.78
C MET A 176 -2.14 -3.39 24.97
N GLY A 177 -1.99 -4.68 24.63
CA GLY A 177 -2.83 -5.47 23.74
C GLY A 177 -3.21 -4.78 22.43
N LEU A 178 -2.24 -4.12 21.83
CA LEU A 178 -2.27 -3.58 20.48
C LEU A 178 -1.79 -4.67 19.51
N PRO A 179 -2.25 -4.67 18.25
CA PRO A 179 -1.75 -5.59 17.24
C PRO A 179 -0.24 -5.40 17.03
N TRP A 180 0.48 -6.49 16.79
CA TRP A 180 1.90 -6.43 16.47
C TRP A 180 2.14 -5.77 15.11
N PHE A 181 3.19 -4.97 15.03
CA PHE A 181 3.61 -4.30 13.79
C PHE A 181 4.77 -5.05 13.16
N VAL A 182 4.76 -5.16 11.83
CA VAL A 182 5.81 -5.78 11.02
C VAL A 182 6.24 -4.82 9.92
N ALA A 183 7.49 -4.92 9.46
CA ALA A 183 7.97 -4.12 8.33
C ALA A 183 7.17 -4.41 7.05
N ALA A 184 6.62 -3.36 6.46
CA ALA A 184 5.86 -3.45 5.22
C ALA A 184 6.78 -3.27 4.00
N THR A 185 7.02 -4.36 3.25
CA THR A 185 7.91 -4.40 2.08
C THR A 185 7.52 -3.38 1.00
N VAL A 186 6.28 -3.46 0.49
CA VAL A 186 5.79 -2.62 -0.62
C VAL A 186 5.81 -1.13 -0.25
N LEU A 187 5.41 -0.79 0.97
CA LEU A 187 5.41 0.60 1.43
C LEU A 187 6.84 1.14 1.57
N SER A 188 7.75 0.33 2.11
CA SER A 188 9.16 0.71 2.25
C SER A 188 9.85 0.89 0.90
N ILE A 189 9.58 0.02 -0.08
CA ILE A 189 10.10 0.17 -1.46
C ILE A 189 9.57 1.46 -2.08
N ASN A 190 8.28 1.76 -1.94
CA ASN A 190 7.69 2.98 -2.49
C ASN A 190 8.23 4.25 -1.82
N HIS A 191 8.51 4.19 -0.51
CA HIS A 191 9.17 5.27 0.21
C HIS A 191 10.62 5.49 -0.24
N VAL A 192 11.38 4.41 -0.44
CA VAL A 192 12.73 4.48 -1.03
C VAL A 192 12.68 5.03 -2.45
N ASN A 193 11.69 4.61 -3.25
CA ASN A 193 11.47 5.08 -4.61
C ASN A 193 11.17 6.59 -4.69
N SER A 194 10.42 7.14 -3.72
CA SER A 194 10.15 8.59 -3.68
C SER A 194 11.35 9.42 -3.22
N LEU A 195 12.36 8.79 -2.62
CA LEU A 195 13.62 9.42 -2.19
C LEU A 195 14.77 9.20 -3.18
N LYS A 196 14.51 8.60 -4.36
CA LYS A 196 15.51 8.40 -5.40
C LYS A 196 15.95 9.74 -6.01
N LEU A 197 17.25 9.94 -6.11
CA LEU A 197 17.88 11.05 -6.79
C LEU A 197 18.33 10.60 -8.18
N GLU A 198 17.77 11.26 -9.18
CA GLU A 198 18.16 11.15 -10.58
C GLU A 198 19.10 12.33 -10.93
N SER A 199 20.04 12.14 -11.86
CA SER A 199 21.03 13.16 -12.23
C SER A 199 20.40 14.38 -12.91
N GLU A 200 20.77 15.58 -12.47
CA GLU A 200 20.23 16.86 -13.00
C GLU A 200 20.80 17.28 -14.36
N CYS A 201 21.68 16.48 -14.98
CA CYS A 201 22.21 16.78 -16.30
C CYS A 201 22.20 15.52 -17.16
N ALA A 202 21.36 15.55 -18.18
CA ALA A 202 21.47 14.72 -19.36
C ALA A 202 21.27 15.66 -20.54
N ALA A 203 22.24 15.69 -21.45
CA ALA A 203 22.03 16.31 -22.75
C ALA A 203 20.73 15.77 -23.38
N PRO A 204 20.03 16.53 -24.24
CA PRO A 204 18.75 16.09 -24.81
C PRO A 204 18.87 14.68 -25.42
N GLY A 205 18.20 13.70 -24.82
CA GLY A 205 18.22 12.29 -25.26
C GLY A 205 18.96 11.29 -24.36
N GLU A 206 19.74 11.73 -23.37
CA GLU A 206 20.32 10.81 -22.38
C GLU A 206 19.31 10.49 -21.26
N LYS A 207 19.17 9.20 -20.91
CA LYS A 207 18.29 8.80 -19.80
C LYS A 207 18.90 9.27 -18.48
N PRO A 208 18.10 9.84 -17.56
CA PRO A 208 18.62 10.31 -16.27
C PRO A 208 19.32 9.17 -15.53
N GLN A 209 20.55 9.40 -15.10
CA GLN A 209 21.33 8.41 -14.39
C GLN A 209 20.92 8.38 -12.91
N PHE A 210 20.73 7.17 -12.37
CA PHE A 210 20.40 6.99 -10.97
C PHE A 210 21.64 7.24 -10.08
N LEU A 211 21.64 8.36 -9.34
CA LEU A 211 22.75 8.78 -8.47
C LEU A 211 22.72 8.09 -7.10
N GLY A 212 21.54 7.78 -6.57
CA GLY A 212 21.34 7.11 -5.29
C GLY A 212 20.07 7.53 -4.58
N VAL A 213 19.91 7.15 -3.31
CA VAL A 213 18.74 7.50 -2.48
C VAL A 213 19.12 8.51 -1.42
N ARG A 214 18.26 9.51 -1.18
CA ARG A 214 18.43 10.45 -0.07
C ARG A 214 17.94 9.83 1.24
N GLU A 215 18.87 9.39 2.07
CA GLU A 215 18.57 8.79 3.37
C GLU A 215 18.16 9.86 4.41
N GLN A 216 16.89 9.84 4.83
CA GLN A 216 16.33 10.81 5.79
C GLN A 216 15.64 10.10 6.96
N ARG A 217 15.78 10.66 8.17
CA ARG A 217 15.06 10.20 9.37
C ARG A 217 13.74 10.95 9.60
N VAL A 218 13.67 12.20 9.14
CA VAL A 218 12.55 13.13 9.39
C VAL A 218 11.26 12.66 8.73
N THR A 219 11.33 12.09 7.52
CA THR A 219 10.14 11.67 6.77
C THR A 219 9.33 10.62 7.52
N HIS A 220 9.99 9.59 8.06
CA HIS A 220 9.33 8.56 8.87
C HIS A 220 8.74 9.12 10.16
N ILE A 221 9.49 9.97 10.90
CA ILE A 221 8.98 10.62 12.12
C ILE A 221 7.74 11.44 11.81
N LEU A 222 7.75 12.20 10.72
CA LEU A 222 6.62 13.04 10.31
C LEU A 222 5.40 12.20 9.88
N ILE A 223 5.62 11.09 9.17
CA ILE A 223 4.53 10.16 8.79
C ILE A 223 3.86 9.59 10.04
N PHE A 224 4.62 9.02 10.98
CA PHE A 224 4.05 8.43 12.20
C PHE A 224 3.40 9.48 13.11
N LEU A 225 3.99 10.68 13.21
CA LEU A 225 3.39 11.80 13.92
C LEU A 225 2.05 12.22 13.29
N THR A 226 1.99 12.30 11.96
CA THR A 226 0.75 12.67 11.24
C THR A 226 -0.32 11.60 11.37
N ILE A 227 0.06 10.31 11.39
CA ILE A 227 -0.86 9.20 11.69
C ILE A 227 -1.40 9.34 13.12
N GLY A 228 -0.55 9.64 14.10
CA GLY A 228 -0.98 9.89 15.48
C GLY A 228 -1.91 11.10 15.62
N LEU A 229 -1.67 12.16 14.83
CA LEU A 229 -2.51 13.37 14.80
C LEU A 229 -3.74 13.24 13.88
N SER A 230 -3.93 12.11 13.19
CA SER A 230 -5.01 11.92 12.22
C SER A 230 -6.41 12.07 12.82
N VAL A 231 -6.57 11.81 14.12
CA VAL A 231 -7.84 12.02 14.84
C VAL A 231 -8.30 13.48 14.78
N PHE A 232 -7.38 14.44 14.84
CA PHE A 232 -7.70 15.87 14.67
C PHE A 232 -8.06 16.23 13.22
N LEU A 233 -7.57 15.45 12.26
CA LEU A 233 -7.82 15.62 10.82
C LEU A 233 -9.03 14.80 10.32
N THR A 234 -9.70 14.05 11.20
CA THR A 234 -10.94 13.29 10.92
C THR A 234 -11.97 14.03 10.04
N PRO A 235 -12.31 15.33 10.28
CA PRO A 235 -13.32 15.99 9.45
C PRO A 235 -12.90 16.09 7.98
N ILE A 236 -11.61 16.20 7.68
CA ILE A 236 -11.08 16.26 6.31
C ILE A 236 -10.97 14.86 5.73
N LEU A 237 -10.42 13.91 6.50
CA LEU A 237 -10.18 12.53 6.06
C LEU A 237 -11.46 11.77 5.71
N LYS A 238 -12.57 12.05 6.41
CA LYS A 238 -13.88 11.42 6.13
C LYS A 238 -14.43 11.74 4.73
N HIS A 239 -13.92 12.77 4.06
CA HIS A 239 -14.33 13.07 2.69
C HIS A 239 -13.65 12.21 1.64
N ILE A 240 -12.61 11.45 1.99
CA ILE A 240 -11.87 10.62 1.04
C ILE A 240 -12.63 9.30 0.82
N PRO A 241 -13.05 8.99 -0.42
CA PRO A 241 -13.74 7.73 -0.72
C PRO A 241 -12.74 6.55 -0.76
N MET A 242 -13.13 5.41 -0.22
CA MET A 242 -12.31 4.18 -0.18
C MET A 242 -11.87 3.68 -1.57
N PRO A 243 -12.71 3.75 -2.63
CA PRO A 243 -12.30 3.35 -3.99
C PRO A 243 -11.08 4.10 -4.52
N VAL A 244 -10.91 5.38 -4.15
CA VAL A 244 -9.72 6.18 -4.53
C VAL A 244 -8.47 5.62 -3.88
N LEU A 245 -8.54 5.27 -2.58
CA LEU A 245 -7.42 4.66 -1.87
C LEU A 245 -7.03 3.30 -2.47
N PHE A 246 -8.00 2.48 -2.88
CA PHE A 246 -7.71 1.24 -3.60
C PHE A 246 -7.00 1.49 -4.94
N GLY A 247 -7.35 2.56 -5.67
CA GLY A 247 -6.66 2.94 -6.90
C GLY A 247 -5.19 3.30 -6.65
N VAL A 248 -4.92 4.01 -5.55
CA VAL A 248 -3.55 4.32 -5.10
C VAL A 248 -2.80 3.06 -4.66
N PHE A 249 -3.45 2.14 -3.94
CA PHE A 249 -2.85 0.86 -3.57
C PHE A 249 -2.47 0.03 -4.80
N LEU A 250 -3.32 -0.02 -5.83
CA LEU A 250 -3.00 -0.67 -7.09
C LEU A 250 -1.77 -0.02 -7.75
N TYR A 251 -1.72 1.32 -7.81
CA TYR A 251 -0.56 2.03 -8.35
C TYR A 251 0.73 1.71 -7.59
N MET A 252 0.70 1.74 -6.26
CA MET A 252 1.84 1.40 -5.41
C MET A 252 2.29 -0.06 -5.60
N GLY A 253 1.35 -0.98 -5.78
CA GLY A 253 1.63 -2.38 -6.11
C GLY A 253 2.36 -2.51 -7.45
N VAL A 254 1.80 -1.95 -8.53
CA VAL A 254 2.41 -1.99 -9.86
C VAL A 254 3.77 -1.28 -9.89
N SER A 255 3.92 -0.15 -9.20
CA SER A 255 5.19 0.56 -9.12
C SER A 255 6.27 -0.22 -8.37
N SER A 256 5.89 -1.02 -7.37
CA SER A 256 6.85 -1.85 -6.62
C SER A 256 7.39 -3.04 -7.41
N LEU A 257 6.64 -3.50 -8.42
CA LEU A 257 7.08 -4.56 -9.34
C LEU A 257 8.15 -4.07 -10.32
N LYS A 258 8.17 -2.77 -10.65
CA LYS A 258 9.16 -2.18 -11.55
C LYS A 258 10.55 -2.20 -10.89
N GLY A 259 11.49 -2.91 -11.52
CA GLY A 259 12.85 -3.09 -11.01
C GLY A 259 13.07 -4.39 -10.24
N LEU A 260 12.09 -5.30 -10.21
CA LEU A 260 12.32 -6.69 -9.81
C LEU A 260 12.83 -7.49 -11.01
N GLN A 261 14.06 -8.01 -10.92
CA GLN A 261 14.66 -8.79 -12.00
C GLN A 261 13.80 -9.98 -12.44
N PHE A 262 13.12 -10.62 -11.48
CA PHE A 262 12.18 -11.71 -11.76
C PHE A 262 11.01 -11.26 -12.65
N PHE A 263 10.41 -10.11 -12.34
CA PHE A 263 9.31 -9.55 -13.13
C PHE A 263 9.78 -9.11 -14.52
N ASP A 264 10.94 -8.47 -14.61
CA ASP A 264 11.54 -8.09 -15.89
C ASP A 264 11.84 -9.32 -16.77
N ARG A 265 12.30 -10.43 -16.18
CA ARG A 265 12.50 -11.70 -16.89
C ARG A 265 11.19 -12.32 -17.38
N ILE A 266 10.13 -12.27 -16.58
CA ILE A 266 8.79 -12.69 -17.02
C ILE A 266 8.33 -11.84 -18.21
N LEU A 267 8.54 -10.51 -18.17
CA LEU A 267 8.18 -9.64 -19.30
C LEU A 267 8.99 -9.96 -20.56
N ILE A 268 10.29 -10.26 -20.42
CA ILE A 268 11.14 -10.67 -21.55
C ILE A 268 10.65 -11.97 -22.18
N MET A 269 10.08 -12.90 -21.42
CA MET A 269 9.49 -14.14 -21.95
C MET A 269 8.37 -13.87 -22.98
N PHE A 270 7.58 -12.82 -22.75
CA PHE A 270 6.50 -12.42 -23.66
C PHE A 270 6.95 -11.45 -24.75
N MET A 271 8.23 -11.04 -24.75
CA MET A 271 8.78 -10.10 -25.72
C MET A 271 9.35 -10.85 -26.93
N PRO A 272 9.04 -10.45 -28.18
CA PRO A 272 9.67 -11.04 -29.36
C PRO A 272 11.18 -10.72 -29.36
N PRO A 273 12.03 -11.62 -29.89
CA PRO A 273 13.49 -11.44 -29.87
C PRO A 273 13.97 -10.16 -30.56
N LYS A 274 13.18 -9.62 -31.51
CA LYS A 274 13.47 -8.35 -32.20
C LYS A 274 13.47 -7.12 -31.28
N TYR A 275 12.65 -7.11 -30.23
CA TYR A 275 12.50 -5.96 -29.32
C TYR A 275 13.27 -6.14 -28.01
N GLN A 276 14.02 -7.23 -27.89
CA GLN A 276 14.68 -7.61 -26.66
C GLN A 276 15.87 -6.67 -26.38
N PRO A 277 16.00 -6.14 -25.16
CA PRO A 277 17.12 -5.28 -24.79
C PRO A 277 18.46 -6.05 -24.81
N ASP A 278 19.54 -5.35 -25.18
CA ASP A 278 20.90 -5.89 -25.22
C ASP A 278 21.49 -6.08 -23.81
N TYR A 279 20.98 -7.06 -23.06
CA TYR A 279 21.63 -7.47 -21.80
C TYR A 279 22.73 -8.51 -22.05
N MET A 280 23.84 -8.38 -21.33
CA MET A 280 25.01 -9.26 -21.45
C MET A 280 24.66 -10.75 -21.24
N PHE A 281 23.70 -11.04 -20.35
CA PHE A 281 23.23 -12.41 -20.07
C PHE A 281 22.37 -13.02 -21.19
N LEU A 282 21.70 -12.19 -22.00
CA LEU A 282 20.87 -12.66 -23.13
C LEU A 282 21.72 -13.07 -24.34
N ARG A 283 22.97 -12.62 -24.39
CA ARG A 283 23.93 -12.97 -25.45
C ARG A 283 24.62 -14.32 -25.21
N GLN A 284 24.65 -14.79 -23.97
CA GLN A 284 25.43 -15.97 -23.57
C GLN A 284 24.60 -17.23 -23.40
N VAL A 285 23.29 -17.13 -23.16
CA VAL A 285 22.46 -18.26 -22.76
C VAL A 285 21.12 -18.24 -23.51
N ASN A 286 20.68 -19.42 -23.98
CA ASN A 286 19.37 -19.58 -24.61
C ASN A 286 18.24 -19.15 -23.65
N ILE A 287 17.22 -18.49 -24.20
CA ILE A 287 16.11 -17.86 -23.45
C ILE A 287 15.46 -18.82 -22.45
N ILE A 288 15.33 -20.11 -22.80
CA ILE A 288 14.75 -21.16 -21.94
C ILE A 288 15.66 -21.49 -20.74
N ILE A 289 16.98 -21.41 -20.89
CA ILE A 289 17.96 -21.76 -19.84
C ILE A 289 18.16 -20.58 -18.86
N VAL A 290 18.06 -19.33 -19.33
CA VAL A 290 18.04 -18.12 -18.47
C VAL A 290 16.94 -18.17 -17.40
N ILE A 291 15.89 -18.96 -17.64
CA ILE A 291 14.73 -19.14 -16.77
C ILE A 291 14.96 -20.28 -15.75
N LEU A 292 15.63 -21.37 -16.13
CA LEU A 292 15.79 -22.57 -15.29
C LEU A 292 16.98 -22.49 -14.33
N GLU A 293 18.04 -21.76 -14.68
CA GLU A 293 19.26 -21.68 -13.86
C GLU A 293 19.19 -20.53 -12.84
N SER A 294 18.07 -20.44 -12.11
CA SER A 294 17.79 -19.33 -11.20
C SER A 294 18.40 -19.48 -9.79
N ASP A 295 18.96 -20.62 -9.40
CA ASP A 295 19.30 -20.84 -7.98
C ASP A 295 20.79 -21.04 -7.64
N HIS A 296 21.71 -21.14 -8.60
CA HIS A 296 23.06 -21.64 -8.29
C HIS A 296 24.24 -20.63 -8.38
N LYS A 297 24.03 -19.38 -8.81
CA LYS A 297 25.12 -18.41 -9.02
C LYS A 297 24.90 -17.02 -8.41
N SER A 298 24.41 -16.97 -7.17
CA SER A 298 24.51 -15.77 -6.34
C SER A 298 24.95 -16.10 -4.92
N LEU A 299 26.18 -16.61 -4.80
CA LEU A 299 27.02 -16.59 -3.60
C LEU A 299 28.37 -15.98 -3.99
#